data_AF-X1BV33-F1
#
_entry.id   AF-X1BV33-F1
#
_cell.length_a   1.000
_cell.length_b   1.000
_cell.length_c   1.000
_cell.angle_alpha   90.00
_cell.angle_beta   90.00
_cell.angle_gamma   90.00
#
_symmetry.space_group_name_H-M   'P 1'
#
loop_
_entity.id
_entity.type
_entity.pdbx_description
1 polymer ?
#
loop_
_entity_poly.entity_id
_entity_poly.type
_entity_poly.pdbx_seq_one_letter_code
_entity_poly.pdbx_strand_id
1 'polypeptide(L)' 'MSNKDYFVHPSSFIDDNVKIGEGTKIWHFCHIMSGARIGKNCKIGQNVFIDRDVKIG' A
#
# COMPACT_ATOMS: atom_id res chain seq x y z
N MET A 1 -8.58 8.71 -17.77
CA MET A 1 -7.62 7.83 -17.07
C MET A 1 -7.82 8.05 -15.59
N SER A 2 -8.29 7.04 -14.86
CA SER A 2 -8.51 7.13 -13.41
C SER A 2 -7.19 7.44 -12.72
N ASN A 3 -7.06 8.67 -12.21
CA ASN A 3 -5.92 9.07 -11.42
C ASN A 3 -5.98 8.20 -10.15
N LYS A 4 -5.00 7.32 -9.95
CA LYS A 4 -4.91 6.60 -8.67
C LYS A 4 -4.56 7.64 -7.63
N ASP A 5 -5.42 7.81 -6.63
CA ASP A 5 -5.21 8.77 -5.54
C ASP A 5 -4.08 8.37 -4.58
N TYR A 6 -3.34 7.30 -4.89
CA TYR A 6 -2.23 6.77 -4.11
C TYR A 6 -1.08 6.40 -5.04
N PHE A 7 0.13 6.39 -4.50
CA PHE A 7 1.35 6.03 -5.23
C PHE A 7 1.86 4.66 -4.79
N VAL A 8 2.24 3.83 -5.75
CA VAL A 8 2.93 2.56 -5.52
C VAL A 8 4.16 2.54 -6.41
N HIS A 9 5.33 2.38 -5.80
CA HIS A 9 6.55 2.19 -6.56
C HIS A 9 6.46 0.87 -7.37
N PRO A 10 6.87 0.83 -8.66
CA PRO A 10 6.77 -0.37 -9.49
C PRO A 10 7.50 -1.60 -8.97
N SER A 11 8.49 -1.43 -8.09
CA SER A 11 9.21 -2.54 -7.44
C SER A 11 8.49 -3.14 -6.23
N SER A 12 7.31 -2.64 -5.88
CA SER A 12 6.53 -3.12 -4.74
C SER A 12 5.42 -4.03 -5.21
N PHE A 13 5.16 -5.07 -4.42
CA PHE A 13 4.16 -6.08 -4.70
C PHE A 13 2.93 -5.88 -3.80
N ILE A 14 1.75 -5.90 -4.41
CA ILE A 14 0.48 -5.71 -3.70
C ILE A 14 -0.44 -6.84 -4.13
N ASP A 15 -0.86 -7.65 -3.15
CA ASP A 15 -1.81 -8.73 -3.35
C ASP A 15 -3.23 -8.21 -3.68
N ASP A 16 -4.08 -9.12 -4.12
CA ASP A 16 -5.51 -8.87 -4.31
C ASP A 16 -6.21 -8.45 -3.00
N ASN A 17 -7.33 -7.74 -3.12
CA ASN A 17 -8.15 -7.31 -1.99
C ASN A 17 -7.37 -6.47 -0.95
N VAL A 18 -6.41 -5.64 -1.39
CA VAL A 18 -5.79 -4.59 -0.58
C VAL A 18 -6.55 -3.28 -0.79
N LYS A 19 -6.81 -2.52 0.28
CA LYS A 19 -7.35 -1.15 0.17
C LYS A 19 -6.28 -0.15 0.61
N ILE A 20 -6.07 0.87 -0.22
CA ILE A 20 -5.08 1.93 0.00
C ILE A 20 -5.82 3.26 -0.05
N GLY A 21 -5.74 4.02 1.03
CA GLY A 21 -6.35 5.34 1.11
C GLY A 21 -5.65 6.37 0.23
N GLU A 22 -6.41 7.39 -0.14
CA GLU A 22 -5.95 8.59 -0.83
C GLU A 22 -4.74 9.24 -0.15
N GLY A 23 -3.80 9.75 -0.94
CA GLY A 23 -2.57 10.40 -0.50
C GLY A 23 -1.50 9.45 0.01
N THR A 24 -1.78 8.14 0.12
CA THR A 24 -0.81 7.16 0.61
C THR A 24 0.26 6.88 -0.44
N LYS A 25 1.52 6.78 0.02
CA LYS A 25 2.68 6.49 -0.82
C LYS A 25 3.38 5.23 -0.33
N ILE A 26 3.53 4.26 -1.24
CA ILE A 26 4.26 3.02 -1.01
C ILE A 26 5.57 3.08 -1.80
N TRP A 27 6.68 3.11 -1.08
CA TRP A 27 8.03 3.17 -1.66
C TRP A 27 8.53 1.78 -2.03
N HIS A 28 9.80 1.69 -2.44
CA HIS A 28 10.43 0.52 -3.06
C HIS A 28 10.37 -0.75 -2.23
N PHE A 29 10.27 -1.89 -2.92
CA PHE A 29 10.44 -3.24 -2.34
C PHE A 29 9.50 -3.53 -1.17
N CYS A 30 8.32 -2.91 -1.16
CA CYS A 30 7.29 -3.25 -0.21
C CYS A 30 6.52 -4.48 -0.66
N HIS A 31 6.00 -5.24 0.29
CA HIS A 31 5.06 -6.32 0.01
C HIS A 31 3.85 -6.15 0.93
N ILE A 32 2.68 -5.99 0.32
CA ILE A 32 1.41 -5.79 1.02
C ILE A 32 0.51 -6.98 0.74
N MET A 33 0.24 -7.78 1.77
CA MET A 33 -0.53 -9.01 1.63
C MET A 33 -2.04 -8.77 1.57
N SER A 34 -2.75 -9.76 1.05
CA SER A 34 -4.19 -9.70 0.83
C SER A 34 -4.96 -9.30 2.09
N GLY A 35 -6.04 -8.56 1.94
CA GLY A 35 -6.89 -8.12 3.06
C GLY A 35 -6.38 -6.90 3.82
N ALA A 36 -5.13 -6.47 3.61
CA ALA A 36 -4.59 -5.27 4.25
C ALA A 36 -5.42 -4.01 3.92
N ARG A 37 -5.51 -3.10 4.90
CA ARG A 37 -6.22 -1.82 4.82
C ARG A 37 -5.29 -0.71 5.28
N ILE A 38 -4.85 0.12 4.34
CA ILE A 38 -4.00 1.27 4.62
C ILE A 38 -4.85 2.52 4.50
N GLY A 39 -4.83 3.35 5.54
CA GLY A 39 -5.53 4.62 5.63
C GLY A 39 -5.03 5.67 4.64
N LYS A 40 -5.51 6.90 4.81
CA LYS A 40 -5.14 8.05 3.97
C LYS A 40 -3.80 8.66 4.43
N ASN A 41 -3.07 9.25 3.50
CA ASN A 41 -1.83 10.01 3.76
C ASN A 41 -0.72 9.21 4.49
N CYS A 42 -0.72 7.88 4.39
CA CYS A 42 0.33 7.05 4.95
C CYS A 42 1.59 7.07 4.08
N LYS A 43 2.77 6.89 4.70
CA LYS A 43 4.05 6.73 4.00
C LYS A 43 4.62 5.36 4.37
N ILE A 44 4.56 4.42 3.44
CA ILE A 44 5.13 3.08 3.60
C ILE A 44 6.56 3.12 3.05
N GLY A 45 7.54 3.12 3.95
CA GLY A 45 8.97 3.21 3.61
C GLY A 45 9.48 2.01 2.80
N GLN A 46 10.73 2.09 2.36
CA GLN A 46 11.35 0.99 1.62
C GLN A 46 11.41 -0.30 2.44
N ASN A 47 11.28 -1.45 1.76
CA ASN A 47 11.42 -2.78 2.36
C ASN A 47 10.41 -3.11 3.48
N VAL A 48 9.24 -2.44 3.49
CA VAL A 48 8.18 -2.72 4.46
C VAL A 48 7.34 -3.91 4.03
N PHE A 49 7.12 -4.84 4.95
CA PHE A 49 6.20 -5.95 4.82
C PHE A 49 4.93 -5.69 5.65
N ILE A 50 3.76 -5.76 5.01
CA ILE A 50 2.45 -5.64 5.66
C ILE A 50 1.72 -6.97 5.50
N ASP A 51 1.48 -7.65 6.62
CA ASP A 51 0.86 -8.98 6.66
C ASP A 51 -0.65 -8.93 6.36
N ARG A 52 -1.24 -10.10 6.20
CA ARG A 52 -2.65 -10.33 5.90
C ARG A 52 -3.56 -9.64 6.93
N ASP A 53 -4.63 -9.04 6.43
CA ASP A 53 -5.69 -8.42 7.25
C ASP A 53 -5.24 -7.31 8.23
N VAL A 54 -4.02 -6.79 8.07
CA VAL A 54 -3.50 -5.68 8.88
C VAL A 54 -4.23 -4.38 8.55
N LYS A 55 -4.49 -3.57 9.59
CA LYS A 55 -5.03 -2.22 9.47
C LYS A 55 -3.98 -1.21 9.92
N ILE A 56 -3.67 -0.24 9.06
CA ILE A 56 -2.73 0.86 9.35
C ILE A 56 -3.45 2.18 9.14
N GLY A 57 -3.55 2.99 10.20
CA GLY A 57 -4.21 4.29 10.18
C GLY A 57 -5.74 4.22 10.20
#